data_AF-A0A3P7DYD8-F1
#
_entry.id   AF-A0A3P7DYD8-F1
#
_cell.length_a   1.000
_cell.length_b   1.000
_cell.length_c   1.000
_cell.angle_alpha   90.00
_cell.angle_beta   90.00
_cell.angle_gamma   90.00
#
_symmetry.space_group_name_H-M   'P 1'
#
loop_
_entity.id
_entity.type
_entity.pdbx_description
1 polymer ?
#
loop_
_entity_poly.entity_id
_entity_poly.type
_entity_poly.pdbx_seq_one_letter_code
_entity_poly.pdbx_strand_id
1 'polypeptide(L)'
;MGDGVLGVCQGEGFSEMPRQITEIKEFLMTARRKDAKSVKIKKNPDNVKFKVRCSKYLYTLVIQVSSILVITLLSLTSEVIAFSPFHEM
;
A
#
# COMPACT_ATOMS: atom_id res chain seq x y z
N MET A 1 0.45 34.72 12.75
CA MET A 1 -0.26 33.54 13.26
C MET A 1 -0.18 32.46 12.20
N GLY A 2 0.17 31.23 12.58
CA GLY A 2 0.36 30.13 11.64
C GLY A 2 -0.96 29.51 11.21
N ASP A 3 -1.21 29.49 9.90
CA ASP A 3 -2.17 28.58 9.31
C ASP A 3 -1.44 27.28 9.01
N GLY A 4 -1.35 26.43 10.04
CA GLY A 4 -1.05 25.02 9.85
C GLY A 4 -2.18 24.42 9.03
N VAL A 5 -2.02 24.42 7.71
CA VAL A 5 -2.92 23.72 6.79
C VAL A 5 -2.93 22.26 7.23
N LEU A 6 -3.99 21.91 7.94
CA LEU A 6 -4.46 20.55 8.11
C LEU A 6 -4.58 19.98 6.70
N GLY A 7 -3.56 19.24 6.27
CA GLY A 7 -3.59 18.47 5.04
C GLY A 7 -4.59 17.33 5.19
N VAL A 8 -5.89 17.63 5.10
CA VAL A 8 -6.93 16.66 4.82
C VAL A 8 -6.87 16.31 3.33
N CYS A 9 -5.86 15.53 2.93
CA CYS A 9 -5.84 14.98 1.57
C CYS A 9 -6.58 13.63 1.54
N GLN A 10 -7.83 13.76 1.11
CA GLN A 10 -8.64 12.81 0.32
C GLN A 10 -9.14 11.55 1.03
N GLY A 11 -10.43 11.63 1.37
CA GLY A 11 -11.31 10.48 1.39
C GLY A 11 -11.32 9.78 0.02
N GLU A 12 -11.05 8.48 0.03
CA GLU A 12 -11.55 7.58 -0.99
C GLU A 12 -12.75 6.89 -0.34
N GLY A 13 -13.93 7.46 -0.59
CA GLY A 13 -15.20 6.82 -0.30
C GLY A 13 -15.42 5.59 -1.18
N PHE A 14 -16.47 4.87 -0.79
CA PHE A 14 -17.07 3.69 -1.40
C PHE A 14 -16.47 2.34 -1.02
N SER A 15 -17.37 1.57 -0.42
CA SER A 15 -17.34 0.20 0.08
C SER A 15 -16.97 -0.85 -0.96
N GLU A 16 -15.85 -0.70 -1.66
CA GLU A 16 -15.21 -1.83 -2.33
C GLU A 16 -14.68 -2.74 -1.24
N MET A 17 -15.37 -3.86 -0.99
CA MET A 17 -14.97 -4.89 -0.03
C MET A 17 -13.46 -5.15 -0.15
N PRO A 18 -12.65 -4.75 0.84
CA PRO A 18 -11.21 -4.88 0.74
C PRO A 18 -10.87 -6.37 0.69
N ARG A 19 -9.93 -6.73 -0.18
CA ARG A 19 -9.43 -8.10 -0.28
C ARG A 19 -8.18 -8.23 0.57
N GLN A 20 -8.21 -9.16 1.52
CA GLN A 20 -7.01 -9.50 2.27
C GLN A 20 -6.18 -10.49 1.47
N ILE A 21 -4.89 -10.19 1.33
CA ILE A 21 -3.90 -11.12 0.81
C ILE A 21 -3.18 -11.74 2.02
N THR A 22 -3.07 -13.07 2.04
CA THR A 22 -2.36 -13.82 3.08
C THR A 22 -0.90 -14.09 2.72
N GLU A 23 -0.63 -14.32 1.44
CA GLU A 23 0.70 -14.67 0.95
C GLU A 23 1.47 -13.46 0.42
N ILE A 24 2.76 -13.41 0.76
CA ILE A 24 3.63 -12.35 0.24
C ILE A 24 3.79 -12.41 -1.29
N LYS A 25 3.79 -13.62 -1.86
CA LYS A 25 3.94 -13.82 -3.30
C LYS A 25 2.77 -13.19 -4.08
N GLU A 26 1.55 -13.40 -3.61
CA GLU A 26 0.35 -12.80 -4.19
C GLU A 26 0.36 -11.28 -4.04
N PHE A 27 0.86 -10.75 -2.93
CA PHE A 27 1.01 -9.31 -2.72
C PHE A 27 1.98 -8.69 -3.73
N LEU A 28 3.17 -9.29 -3.90
CA LEU A 28 4.17 -8.82 -4.86
C LEU A 28 3.65 -8.90 -6.30
N MET A 29 2.86 -9.93 -6.62
CA MET A 29 2.24 -10.04 -7.94
C MET A 29 1.18 -8.98 -8.15
N THR A 30 0.35 -8.72 -7.14
CA THR A 30 -0.69 -7.68 -7.21
C THR A 30 -0.10 -6.29 -7.35
N ALA A 31 0.98 -5.99 -6.63
CA ALA A 31 1.67 -4.69 -6.68
C ALA A 31 2.29 -4.41 -8.05
N ARG A 32 2.70 -5.44 -8.81
CA ARG A 32 3.27 -5.30 -10.16
C ARG A 32 2.23 -5.27 -11.28
N ARG A 33 0.95 -5.45 -10.99
CA ARG A 33 -0.08 -5.46 -12.04
C ARG A 33 -0.23 -4.06 -12.66
N LYS A 34 -0.51 -4.00 -13.95
CA LYS A 34 -0.78 -2.76 -14.70
C LYS A 34 -1.96 -1.92 -14.17
N ASP A 35 -2.86 -2.52 -13.39
CA ASP A 35 -4.01 -1.85 -12.79
C ASP A 35 -3.76 -1.36 -11.36
N ALA A 36 -2.57 -1.63 -10.81
CA ALA A 36 -2.13 -1.09 -9.53
C ALA A 36 -1.79 0.40 -9.68
N LYS A 37 -2.43 1.24 -8.88
CA LYS A 37 -2.33 2.70 -8.94
C LYS A 37 -1.40 3.26 -7.87
N SER A 38 -1.49 2.74 -6.65
CA SER A 38 -0.68 3.21 -5.53
C SER A 38 -0.52 2.13 -4.48
N VAL A 39 0.61 2.19 -3.77
CA VAL A 39 0.86 1.39 -2.58
C VAL A 39 0.94 2.34 -1.38
N LYS A 40 0.20 2.05 -0.33
CA LYS A 40 0.19 2.81 0.94
C LYS A 40 0.61 1.88 2.07
N ILE A 41 1.57 2.29 2.88
CA ILE A 41 2.02 1.53 4.05
C ILE A 41 1.46 2.19 5.31
N LYS A 42 0.61 1.47 6.05
CA LYS A 42 0.11 1.90 7.36
C LYS A 42 0.80 1.11 8.46
N LYS A 43 1.71 1.75 9.18
CA LYS A 43 2.39 1.19 10.35
C LYS A 43 1.53 1.39 11.59
N ASN A 44 1.26 0.31 12.32
CA ASN A 44 0.69 0.31 13.67
C ASN A 44 1.72 -0.35 14.62
N PRO A 45 1.62 -0.17 15.94
CA PRO A 45 2.59 -0.74 16.88
C PRO A 45 2.70 -2.27 16.82
N ASP A 46 1.59 -2.98 16.56
CA ASP A 46 1.58 -4.45 16.54
C ASP A 46 1.71 -5.03 15.12
N ASN A 47 1.29 -4.27 14.11
CA ASN A 47 1.25 -4.73 12.73
C ASN A 47 1.42 -3.61 11.70
N VAL A 48 1.94 -4.00 10.54
CA VAL A 48 2.05 -3.12 9.38
C VAL A 48 1.10 -3.62 8.30
N LYS A 49 0.25 -2.73 7.80
CA LYS A 49 -0.68 -3.00 6.71
C LYS A 49 -0.14 -2.40 5.42
N PHE A 50 0.24 -3.26 4.49
CA PHE A 50 0.59 -2.87 3.14
C PHE A 50 -0.68 -2.88 2.29
N LYS A 51 -1.08 -1.71 1.79
CA LYS A 51 -2.29 -1.53 0.99
C LYS A 51 -1.92 -1.26 -0.45
N VAL A 52 -2.52 -1.98 -1.40
CA VAL A 52 -2.38 -1.73 -2.84
C VAL A 52 -3.74 -1.31 -3.38
N ARG A 53 -3.81 -0.13 -4.01
CA ARG A 53 -5.00 0.34 -4.71
C ARG A 53 -4.97 -0.21 -6.14
N CYS A 54 -5.85 -1.15 -6.46
CA CYS A 54 -6.11 -1.55 -7.84
C CYS A 54 -7.36 -0.84 -8.37
N SER A 55 -7.70 -1.06 -9.64
CA SER A 55 -8.86 -0.41 -10.27
C SER A 55 -10.21 -0.82 -9.68
N LYS A 56 -10.32 -2.04 -9.12
CA LYS A 56 -11.59 -2.63 -8.64
C LYS A 56 -11.64 -2.90 -7.14
N TYR A 57 -10.49 -3.11 -6.51
CA TYR A 57 -10.40 -3.49 -5.09
C TYR A 57 -9.17 -2.85 -4.46
N LEU A 58 -9.28 -2.59 -3.16
CA LEU A 58 -8.12 -2.34 -2.31
C LEU A 58 -7.65 -3.66 -1.73
N TYR A 59 -6.41 -4.04 -2.06
CA TYR A 59 -5.76 -5.20 -1.49
C TYR A 59 -4.98 -4.82 -0.24
N THR A 60 -5.03 -5.63 0.81
CA THR A 60 -4.27 -5.41 2.04
C THR A 60 -3.53 -6.67 2.45
N LEU A 61 -2.22 -6.56 2.63
CA LEU A 61 -1.38 -7.54 3.32
C LEU A 61 -1.09 -7.04 4.73
N VAL A 62 -1.31 -7.89 5.74
CA VAL A 62 -1.06 -7.56 7.15
C VAL A 62 0.12 -8.39 7.64
N ILE A 63 1.19 -7.72 8.05
CA ILE A 63 2.40 -8.36 8.59
C ILE A 63 2.57 -7.97 10.05
N GLN A 64 2.90 -8.94 10.90
CA GLN A 64 3.18 -8.71 12.32
C GLN A 64 4.59 -8.13 12.51
N VAL A 65 4.76 -7.28 13.53
CA VAL A 65 6.03 -6.59 13.82
C VAL A 65 7.18 -7.55 14.18
N SER A 66 6.87 -8.78 14.61
CA SER A 66 7.86 -9.85 14.82
C SER A 66 8.76 -10.09 13.59
N SER A 67 8.27 -9.77 12.39
CA SER A 67 8.99 -9.90 11.12
C SER A 67 9.55 -8.57 10.61
N ILE A 68 10.21 -7.79 11.48
CA ILE A 68 10.71 -6.44 11.15
C ILE A 68 11.61 -6.41 9.90
N LEU A 69 12.47 -7.41 9.71
CA LEU A 69 13.36 -7.50 8.55
C LEU A 69 12.58 -7.64 7.24
N VAL A 70 11.50 -8.43 7.25
CA VAL A 70 10.62 -8.62 6.08
C VAL A 70 9.89 -7.32 5.77
N ILE A 71 9.39 -6.61 6.79
CA ILE A 71 8.69 -5.33 6.62
C ILE A 71 9.62 -4.28 5.98
N THR A 72 10.87 -4.18 6.45
CA THR A 72 11.86 -3.24 5.90
C THR A 72 12.17 -3.59 4.44
N LEU A 73 12.43 -4.86 4.12
CA LEU A 73 12.67 -5.31 2.74
C LEU A 73 11.47 -5.00 1.81
N LEU A 74 10.25 -5.23 2.29
CA LEU A 74 9.04 -4.92 1.53
C LEU A 74 8.80 -3.43 1.37
N SER A 75 9.16 -2.62 2.36
CA SER A 75 9.08 -1.16 2.27
C SER A 75 10.04 -0.64 1.20
N LEU A 76 11.29 -1.12 1.19
CA LEU A 76 12.30 -0.76 0.19
C LEU A 76 11.89 -1.18 -1.23
N THR A 77 11.32 -2.38 -1.40
CA THR A 77 10.84 -2.83 -2.72
C THR A 77 9.56 -2.13 -3.16
N SER A 78 8.68 -1.72 -2.24
CA SER A 78 7.47 -0.97 -2.58
C SER A 78 7.78 0.43 -3.10
N GLU A 79 8.85 1.08 -2.62
CA GLU A 79 9.36 2.32 -3.21
C GLU A 79 9.71 2.08 -4.69
N VAL A 80 10.46 1.01 -4.99
CA VAL A 80 10.82 0.64 -6.38
C VAL A 80 9.60 0.31 -7.24
N ILE A 81 8.57 -0.36 -6.69
CA ILE A 81 7.34 -0.68 -7.43
C ILE A 81 6.44 0.55 -7.62
N ALA A 82 6.38 1.46 -6.64
CA ALA A 82 5.57 2.68 -6.72
C ALA A 82 6.22 3.78 -7.58
N PHE A 83 7.54 3.75 -7.80
CA PHE A 83 8.24 4.67 -8.71
C PHE A 83 7.95 4.42 -10.20
N SER A 84 7.05 3.51 -10.56
CA SER A 84 6.63 3.25 -11.96
C SER A 84 5.12 3.47 -12.13
N PRO A 85 4.68 4.73 -12.32
CA PRO A 85 3.72 4.95 -13.40
C PRO A 85 3.95 6.25 -14.20
N PHE A 86 5.20 6.74 -14.32
CA PHE A 86 5.48 7.95 -15.12
C PHE A 86 6.18 7.71 -16.46
N HIS A 87 6.20 6.49 -16.99
CA HIS A 87 6.70 6.28 -18.35
C HIS A 87 5.90 5.23 -19.12
N GLU A 88 4.62 5.49 -19.34
CA GLU A 88 3.95 5.00 -20.56
C GLU A 88 2.75 5.89 -20.94
N MET A 89 3.03 7.15 -21.28
CA MET A 89 2.48 7.93 -22.41
C MET A 89 2.92 9.39 -22.32
#